data_AF-A0A493TBJ4-F1
#
_entry.id   AF-A0A493TBJ4-F1
#
_cell.length_a   1.000
_cell.length_b   1.000
_cell.length_c   1.000
_cell.angle_alpha   90.00
_cell.angle_beta   90.00
_cell.angle_gamma   90.00
#
_symmetry.space_group_name_H-M   'P 1'
#
loop_
_entity.id
_entity.type
_entity.pdbx_description
1 polymer ?
#
loop_
_entity_poly.entity_id
_entity_poly.type
_entity_poly.pdbx_seq_one_letter_code
_entity_poly.pdbx_strand_id
1 'polypeptide(L)'
;MGSIDLGAKQRALHRVIGHPCARCLAALTLAVPPCRELDPILTEVTLMNARSELYLRFIKRRITADFEVGDSMAPEEVKQEHQKQLDKLLNNCLLSCTMQELIGYYITMEQYFMRETVNKAVAMDSYEKGQLTSSMVDDVFYIVKKCIGRALSSSSIDCLCAMINHSTTELESDFRTGSYGREKGI
;
A
#
# COMPACT_ATOMS: atom_id res chain seq x y z
N MET A 1 -35.40 -5.65 13.19
CA MET A 1 -33.98 -5.26 13.30
C MET A 1 -33.13 -6.46 12.95
N GLY A 2 -32.60 -6.50 11.73
CA GLY A 2 -31.82 -7.63 11.22
C GLY A 2 -30.34 -7.47 11.57
N SER A 3 -29.82 -8.40 12.36
CA SER A 3 -28.40 -8.49 12.71
C SER A 3 -27.59 -8.82 11.46
N ILE A 4 -26.75 -7.89 11.02
CA ILE A 4 -25.81 -8.08 9.92
C ILE A 4 -24.72 -9.02 10.45
N ASP A 5 -24.69 -10.27 9.98
CA ASP A 5 -23.68 -11.26 10.34
C ASP A 5 -22.30 -10.85 9.78
N LEU A 6 -21.56 -10.12 10.61
CA LEU A 6 -20.20 -9.64 10.34
C LEU A 6 -19.25 -10.80 10.01
N GLY A 7 -19.51 -12.01 10.53
CA GLY A 7 -18.74 -13.21 10.26
C GLY A 7 -18.94 -13.77 8.84
N ALA A 8 -20.13 -13.58 8.24
CA ALA A 8 -20.37 -13.94 6.85
C ALA A 8 -19.61 -13.02 5.88
N LYS A 9 -19.57 -11.71 6.17
CA LYS A 9 -18.78 -10.73 5.39
C LYS A 9 -17.27 -10.99 5.49
N GLN A 10 -16.76 -11.31 6.68
CA GLN A 10 -15.35 -11.64 6.93
C GLN A 10 -14.91 -12.89 6.14
N ARG A 11 -15.76 -13.93 6.11
CA ARG A 11 -15.49 -15.18 5.37
C ARG A 11 -15.58 -15.01 3.85
N ALA A 12 -16.48 -14.14 3.37
CA ALA A 12 -16.54 -13.78 1.96
C ALA A 12 -15.30 -13.00 1.51
N LEU A 13 -14.84 -12.06 2.33
CA LEU A 13 -13.60 -11.29 2.10
C LEU A 13 -12.38 -12.24 2.05
N HIS A 14 -12.26 -13.17 3.00
CA HIS A 14 -11.15 -14.13 3.03
C HIS A 14 -11.16 -15.14 1.86
N ARG A 15 -12.33 -15.51 1.31
CA ARG A 15 -12.43 -16.38 0.13
C ARG A 15 -12.07 -15.69 -1.18
N VAL A 16 -12.35 -14.39 -1.30
CA VAL A 16 -12.02 -13.56 -2.48
C VAL A 16 -10.51 -13.26 -2.53
N ILE A 17 -9.85 -13.33 -1.38
CA ILE A 17 -8.49 -12.81 -1.16
C ILE A 17 -7.42 -13.91 -1.18
N GLY A 18 -7.79 -15.20 -1.11
CA GLY A 18 -6.88 -16.32 -0.90
C GLY A 18 -6.04 -16.82 -2.09
N HIS A 19 -5.98 -16.14 -3.24
CA HIS A 19 -5.07 -16.53 -4.32
C HIS A 19 -4.62 -15.34 -5.19
N PRO A 20 -3.30 -15.18 -5.45
CA PRO A 20 -2.74 -14.14 -6.31
C PRO A 20 -2.88 -14.52 -7.80
N CYS A 21 -4.04 -15.03 -8.20
CA CYS A 21 -4.30 -15.33 -9.60
C CYS A 21 -4.98 -14.12 -10.25
N ALA A 22 -4.38 -13.61 -11.33
CA ALA A 22 -4.90 -12.55 -12.18
C ALA A 22 -6.39 -12.73 -12.62
N ARG A 23 -6.94 -13.96 -12.48
CA ARG A 23 -8.37 -14.26 -12.69
C ARG A 23 -9.31 -13.68 -11.63
N CYS A 24 -8.84 -13.39 -10.40
CA CYS A 24 -9.67 -12.76 -9.36
C CYS A 24 -9.83 -11.24 -9.58
N LEU A 25 -8.85 -10.57 -10.19
CA LEU A 25 -8.97 -9.15 -10.53
C LEU A 25 -10.15 -8.87 -11.48
N ALA A 26 -10.44 -9.79 -12.41
CA ALA A 26 -11.58 -9.68 -13.32
C ALA A 26 -12.95 -9.89 -12.64
N ALA A 27 -12.99 -10.57 -11.48
CA ALA A 27 -14.20 -10.71 -10.67
C ALA A 27 -14.36 -9.59 -9.64
N LEU A 28 -13.26 -8.95 -9.23
CA LEU A 28 -13.24 -7.83 -8.29
C LEU A 28 -13.68 -6.49 -8.89
N THR A 29 -13.63 -6.31 -10.22
CA THR A 29 -14.08 -5.06 -10.88
C THR A 29 -15.54 -4.69 -10.57
N LEU A 30 -16.38 -5.64 -10.13
CA LEU A 30 -17.76 -5.37 -9.68
C LEU A 30 -17.88 -5.00 -8.19
N ALA A 31 -16.81 -5.17 -7.39
CA ALA A 31 -16.85 -5.08 -5.93
C ALA A 31 -15.77 -4.17 -5.32
N VAL A 32 -14.88 -3.55 -6.12
CA VAL A 32 -13.97 -2.54 -5.59
C VAL A 32 -14.79 -1.31 -5.18
N PRO A 33 -14.70 -0.87 -3.91
CA PRO A 33 -15.43 0.32 -3.46
C PRO A 33 -15.01 1.54 -4.29
N PRO A 34 -15.90 2.52 -4.49
CA PRO A 34 -15.55 3.77 -5.16
C PRO A 34 -14.27 4.36 -4.55
N CYS A 35 -13.44 5.02 -5.36
CA CYS A 35 -12.17 5.62 -4.89
C CYS A 35 -12.33 6.45 -3.60
N ARG A 36 -13.50 7.09 -3.43
CA ARG A 36 -13.86 7.86 -2.23
C ARG A 36 -13.92 7.03 -0.94
N GLU A 37 -14.40 5.80 -1.02
CA GLU A 37 -14.48 4.88 0.13
C GLU A 37 -13.16 4.13 0.35
N LEU A 38 -12.35 4.00 -0.69
CA LEU A 38 -11.06 3.32 -0.64
C LEU A 38 -9.98 4.16 0.06
N ASP A 39 -9.97 5.48 -0.13
CA ASP A 39 -9.00 6.40 0.46
C ASP A 39 -8.80 6.30 1.99
N PRO A 40 -9.86 6.27 2.83
CA PRO A 40 -9.69 6.06 4.27
C PRO A 40 -9.15 4.65 4.60
N ILE A 41 -9.56 3.62 3.85
CA ILE A 41 -9.10 2.24 4.07
C ILE A 41 -7.59 2.14 3.82
N LEU A 42 -7.11 2.71 2.71
CA LEU A 42 -5.69 2.77 2.38
C LEU A 42 -4.89 3.46 3.49
N THR A 43 -5.43 4.56 4.01
CA THR A 43 -4.80 5.31 5.11
C THR A 43 -4.71 4.48 6.38
N GLU A 44 -5.81 3.82 6.79
CA GLU A 44 -5.81 2.96 7.98
C GLU A 44 -4.84 1.79 7.86
N VAL A 45 -4.76 1.13 6.69
CA VAL A 45 -3.81 0.03 6.47
C VAL A 45 -2.36 0.49 6.64
N THR A 46 -1.99 1.65 6.09
CA THR A 46 -0.63 2.19 6.29
C THR A 46 -0.34 2.53 7.75
N LEU A 47 -1.32 3.09 8.45
CA LEU A 47 -1.19 3.40 9.87
C LEU A 47 -1.05 2.13 10.72
N MET A 48 -1.80 1.08 10.40
CA MET A 48 -1.69 -0.23 11.04
C MET A 48 -0.30 -0.83 10.86
N ASN A 49 0.27 -0.76 9.65
CA ASN A 49 1.62 -1.27 9.40
C ASN A 49 2.67 -0.49 10.18
N ALA A 50 2.63 0.85 10.12
CA ALA A 50 3.57 1.70 10.83
C ALA A 50 3.55 1.44 12.35
N ARG A 51 2.35 1.28 12.93
CA ARG A 51 2.19 0.93 14.36
C ARG A 51 2.73 -0.46 14.69
N SER A 52 2.48 -1.43 13.82
CA SER A 52 2.97 -2.80 13.99
C SER A 52 4.50 -2.85 13.97
N GLU A 53 5.14 -2.12 13.05
CA GLU A 53 6.59 -2.01 12.99
C GLU A 53 7.18 -1.28 14.20
N LEU A 54 6.53 -0.22 14.69
CA LEU A 54 6.96 0.46 15.91
C LEU A 54 6.88 -0.48 17.12
N TYR A 55 5.82 -1.27 17.21
CA TYR A 55 5.66 -2.27 18.26
C TYR A 55 6.75 -3.35 18.19
N LEU A 56 6.99 -3.94 17.02
CA LEU A 56 8.04 -4.96 16.84
C LEU A 56 9.44 -4.40 17.13
N ARG A 57 9.73 -3.16 16.72
CA ARG A 57 10.98 -2.46 17.08
C ARG A 57 11.11 -2.26 18.58
N PHE A 58 10.03 -1.89 19.26
CA PHE A 58 10.01 -1.76 20.71
C PHE A 58 10.31 -3.09 21.40
N ILE A 59 9.66 -4.19 20.98
CA ILE A 59 9.90 -5.52 21.53
C ILE A 59 11.35 -5.96 21.28
N LYS A 60 11.85 -5.82 20.04
CA LYS A 60 13.24 -6.12 19.69
C LYS A 60 14.20 -5.40 20.63
N ARG A 61 14.03 -4.08 20.79
CA ARG A 61 14.91 -3.26 21.63
C ARG A 61 14.91 -3.71 23.10
N ARG A 62 13.76 -4.11 23.64
CA ARG A 62 13.67 -4.60 25.03
C ARG A 62 14.39 -5.92 25.21
N ILE A 63 14.12 -6.89 24.33
CA ILE A 63 14.73 -8.22 24.44
C ILE A 63 16.24 -8.15 24.19
N THR A 64 16.68 -7.34 23.22
CA THR A 64 18.11 -7.12 22.99
C THR A 64 18.80 -6.53 24.22
N ALA A 65 18.16 -5.60 24.95
CA ALA A 65 18.73 -5.07 26.20
C ALA A 65 18.83 -6.14 27.29
N ASP A 66 17.86 -7.06 27.37
CA ASP A 66 17.92 -8.19 28.31
C ASP A 66 19.05 -9.17 27.92
N PHE A 67 19.27 -9.42 26.62
CA PHE A 67 20.41 -10.21 26.13
C PHE A 67 21.75 -9.57 26.47
N GLU A 68 21.91 -8.24 26.35
CA GLU A 68 23.15 -7.55 26.71
C GLU A 68 23.57 -7.81 28.16
N VAL A 69 22.61 -7.91 29.08
CA VAL A 69 22.86 -8.23 30.50
C VAL A 69 23.05 -9.73 30.70
N GLY A 70 22.12 -10.54 30.19
CA GLY A 70 22.10 -11.99 30.40
C GLY A 70 23.26 -12.73 29.75
N ASP A 71 23.68 -12.30 28.57
CA ASP A 71 24.77 -12.89 27.79
C ASP A 71 26.10 -12.15 28.00
N SER A 72 26.21 -11.27 29.01
CA SER A 72 27.39 -10.42 29.23
C SER A 72 28.73 -11.18 29.25
N MET A 73 28.74 -12.42 29.75
CA MET A 73 29.91 -13.31 29.80
C MET A 73 29.85 -14.46 28.79
N ALA A 74 28.81 -14.52 27.94
CA ALA A 74 28.65 -15.58 26.96
C ALA A 74 29.62 -15.39 25.77
N PRO A 75 30.04 -16.49 25.11
CA PRO A 75 30.76 -16.43 23.85
C PRO A 75 29.98 -15.65 22.78
N GLU A 76 30.70 -15.02 21.86
CA GLU A 76 30.09 -14.19 20.81
C GLU A 76 29.16 -14.99 19.89
N GLU A 77 29.46 -16.27 19.68
CA GLU A 77 28.63 -17.18 18.88
C GLU A 77 27.23 -17.36 19.49
N VAL A 78 27.15 -17.39 20.83
CA VAL A 78 25.88 -17.52 21.56
C VAL A 78 25.05 -16.25 21.43
N LYS A 79 25.68 -15.08 21.58
CA LYS A 79 25.02 -13.77 21.41
C LYS A 79 24.43 -13.62 20.01
N GLN A 80 25.20 -14.00 18.98
CA GLN A 80 24.74 -13.95 17.59
C GLN A 80 23.58 -14.90 17.33
N GLU A 81 23.62 -16.12 17.89
CA GLU A 81 22.54 -17.08 17.74
C GLU A 81 21.25 -16.61 18.43
N HIS A 82 21.31 -16.08 19.66
CA HIS A 82 20.16 -15.49 20.33
C HIS A 82 19.55 -14.31 19.54
N GLN A 83 20.40 -13.42 19.01
CA GLN A 83 19.94 -12.30 18.19
C GLN A 83 19.26 -12.77 16.90
N LYS A 84 19.83 -13.80 16.24
CA LYS A 84 19.26 -14.41 15.04
C LYS A 84 17.92 -15.10 15.32
N GLN A 85 17.80 -15.79 16.45
CA GLN A 85 16.56 -16.43 16.87
C GLN A 85 15.48 -15.38 17.15
N LEU A 86 15.82 -14.28 17.82
CA LEU A 86 14.90 -13.16 18.03
C LEU A 86 14.42 -12.57 16.70
N ASP A 87 15.33 -12.30 15.77
CA ASP A 87 14.96 -11.76 14.45
C ASP A 87 14.06 -12.73 13.68
N LYS A 88 14.36 -14.03 13.73
CA LYS A 88 13.52 -15.07 13.13
C LYS A 88 12.13 -15.09 13.77
N LEU A 89 12.02 -14.99 15.09
CA LEU A 89 10.74 -14.98 15.78
C LEU A 89 9.92 -13.75 15.42
N LEU A 90 10.52 -12.56 15.45
CA LEU A 90 9.83 -11.32 15.13
C LEU A 90 9.38 -11.29 13.66
N ASN A 91 10.22 -11.75 12.74
CA ASN A 91 9.89 -11.75 11.31
C ASN A 91 8.80 -12.77 10.93
N ASN A 92 8.69 -13.87 11.68
CA ASN A 92 7.73 -14.95 11.39
C ASN A 92 6.57 -15.03 12.40
N CYS A 93 6.44 -14.05 13.29
CA CYS A 93 5.31 -14.00 14.20
C CYS A 93 4.03 -13.67 13.42
N LEU A 94 2.88 -14.07 13.98
CA LEU A 94 1.58 -13.86 13.36
C LEU A 94 1.35 -12.40 12.94
N LEU A 95 1.71 -11.44 13.79
CA LEU A 95 1.56 -10.01 13.50
C LEU A 95 2.34 -9.60 12.23
N SER A 96 3.60 -10.02 12.11
CA SER A 96 4.44 -9.72 10.96
C SER A 96 3.89 -10.35 9.68
N CYS A 97 3.53 -11.63 9.72
CA CYS A 97 2.98 -12.32 8.55
C CYS A 97 1.65 -11.70 8.11
N THR A 98 0.73 -11.43 9.03
CA THR A 98 -0.56 -10.81 8.71
C THR A 98 -0.38 -9.39 8.15
N MET A 99 0.57 -8.61 8.67
CA MET A 99 0.83 -7.27 8.14
C MET A 99 1.48 -7.30 6.76
N GLN A 100 2.38 -8.25 6.50
CA GLN A 100 2.97 -8.45 5.16
C GLN A 100 1.88 -8.79 4.13
N GLU A 101 0.95 -9.69 4.46
CA GLU A 101 -0.20 -10.00 3.61
C GLU A 101 -1.08 -8.76 3.37
N LEU A 102 -1.38 -8.01 4.43
CA LEU A 102 -2.22 -6.81 4.34
C LEU A 102 -1.57 -5.71 3.48
N ILE A 103 -0.25 -5.54 3.58
CA ILE A 103 0.52 -4.64 2.70
C ILE A 103 0.49 -5.12 1.25
N GLY A 104 0.51 -6.43 1.00
CA GLY A 104 0.31 -6.99 -0.33
C GLY A 104 -1.03 -6.57 -0.96
N TYR A 105 -2.12 -6.63 -0.20
CA TYR A 105 -3.42 -6.13 -0.67
C TYR A 105 -3.44 -4.61 -0.84
N TYR A 106 -2.82 -3.87 0.08
CA TYR A 106 -2.70 -2.42 -0.03
C TYR A 106 -2.09 -2.00 -1.36
N ILE A 107 -0.96 -2.59 -1.79
CA ILE A 107 -0.27 -2.19 -3.02
C ILE A 107 -1.20 -2.28 -4.23
N THR A 108 -1.98 -3.36 -4.33
CA THR A 108 -2.92 -3.56 -5.44
C THR A 108 -4.07 -2.55 -5.40
N MET A 109 -4.62 -2.29 -4.22
CA MET A 109 -5.70 -1.33 -4.03
C MET A 109 -5.24 0.12 -4.27
N GLU A 110 -4.05 0.46 -3.81
CA GLU A 110 -3.42 1.77 -3.95
C GLU A 110 -3.12 2.08 -5.43
N GLN A 111 -2.59 1.09 -6.17
CA GLN A 111 -2.40 1.20 -7.62
C GLN A 111 -3.73 1.47 -8.33
N TYR A 112 -4.78 0.71 -8.00
CA TYR A 112 -6.11 0.92 -8.57
C TYR A 112 -6.66 2.32 -8.25
N PHE A 113 -6.56 2.75 -6.99
CA PHE A 113 -6.98 4.09 -6.56
C PHE A 113 -6.27 5.19 -7.36
N MET A 114 -4.95 5.08 -7.51
CA MET A 114 -4.14 6.03 -8.26
C MET A 114 -4.63 6.14 -9.70
N ARG A 115 -4.68 5.01 -10.40
CA ARG A 115 -5.07 4.95 -11.81
C ARG A 115 -6.47 5.50 -12.05
N GLU A 116 -7.46 5.08 -11.28
CA GLU A 116 -8.84 5.51 -11.50
C GLU A 116 -9.06 6.99 -11.17
N THR A 117 -8.37 7.49 -10.13
CA THR A 117 -8.46 8.92 -9.77
C THR A 117 -7.74 9.79 -10.80
N VAL A 118 -6.61 9.32 -11.36
CA VAL A 118 -5.91 9.98 -12.47
C VAL A 118 -6.78 9.98 -13.73
N ASN A 119 -7.33 8.83 -14.14
CA ASN A 119 -8.25 8.74 -15.27
C ASN A 119 -9.42 9.71 -15.14
N LYS A 120 -9.96 9.85 -13.93
CA LYS A 120 -11.03 10.80 -13.66
C LYS A 120 -10.56 12.26 -13.76
N ALA A 121 -9.37 12.60 -13.27
CA ALA A 121 -8.81 13.94 -13.43
C ALA A 121 -8.61 14.28 -14.92
N VAL A 122 -8.12 13.34 -15.71
CA VAL A 122 -7.98 13.47 -17.17
C VAL A 122 -9.33 13.68 -17.85
N ALA A 123 -10.35 12.90 -17.49
CA ALA A 123 -11.68 13.02 -18.08
C ALA A 123 -12.41 14.32 -17.71
N MET A 124 -12.07 14.94 -16.58
CA MET A 124 -12.63 16.22 -16.14
C MET A 124 -11.88 17.45 -16.70
N ASP A 125 -10.74 17.25 -17.38
CA ASP A 125 -9.98 18.34 -17.99
C ASP A 125 -10.81 19.05 -19.05
N SER A 126 -11.04 20.35 -18.85
CA SER A 126 -11.80 21.19 -19.77
C SER A 126 -10.95 22.37 -20.24
N TYR A 127 -11.03 22.69 -21.54
CA TYR A 127 -10.33 23.84 -22.09
C TYR A 127 -11.08 25.14 -21.78
N GLU A 128 -10.46 26.04 -20.99
CA GLU A 128 -10.95 27.39 -20.76
C GLU A 128 -10.14 28.44 -21.52
N LYS A 129 -10.84 29.40 -22.14
CA LYS A 129 -10.23 30.43 -22.99
C LYS A 129 -9.44 31.42 -22.11
N GLY A 130 -8.11 31.38 -22.19
CA GLY A 130 -7.20 32.23 -21.40
C GLY A 130 -6.30 31.45 -20.43
N GLN A 131 -6.53 30.15 -20.25
CA GLN A 131 -5.60 29.27 -19.53
C GLN A 131 -4.35 28.99 -20.37
N LEU A 132 -3.17 29.21 -19.78
CA LEU A 132 -1.88 28.88 -20.37
C LEU A 132 -1.46 27.43 -20.06
N THR A 133 -2.07 26.80 -19.06
CA THR A 133 -1.78 25.44 -18.57
C THR A 133 -3.09 24.70 -18.22
N SER A 134 -3.09 23.38 -18.34
CA SER A 134 -4.22 22.52 -17.93
C SER A 134 -4.11 22.18 -16.44
N SER A 135 -5.21 22.29 -15.70
CA SER A 135 -5.27 21.94 -14.27
C SER A 135 -5.14 20.44 -14.01
N MET A 136 -5.40 19.61 -15.02
CA MET A 136 -5.21 18.16 -14.97
C MET A 136 -3.79 17.78 -14.54
N VAL A 137 -2.77 18.50 -15.02
CA VAL A 137 -1.38 18.19 -14.68
C VAL A 137 -1.16 18.31 -13.17
N ASP A 138 -1.64 19.40 -12.57
CA ASP A 138 -1.54 19.63 -11.13
C ASP A 138 -2.31 18.57 -10.33
N ASP A 139 -3.52 18.19 -10.78
CA ASP A 139 -4.33 17.14 -10.16
C ASP A 139 -3.62 15.77 -10.19
N VAL A 140 -3.06 15.39 -11.33
CA VAL A 140 -2.33 14.13 -11.49
C VAL A 140 -1.10 14.09 -10.58
N PHE A 141 -0.29 15.16 -10.55
CA PHE A 141 0.85 15.24 -9.64
C PHE A 141 0.43 15.21 -8.17
N TYR A 142 -0.70 15.83 -7.82
CA TYR A 142 -1.25 15.77 -6.47
C TYR A 142 -1.63 14.33 -6.08
N ILE A 143 -2.32 13.59 -6.96
CA ILE A 143 -2.72 12.20 -6.72
C ILE A 143 -1.48 11.30 -6.56
N VAL A 144 -0.51 11.40 -7.46
CA VAL A 144 0.74 10.63 -7.37
C VAL A 144 1.48 10.93 -6.08
N LYS A 145 1.66 12.21 -5.75
CA LYS A 145 2.28 12.64 -4.49
C LYS A 145 1.54 12.08 -3.27
N LYS A 146 0.20 12.07 -3.29
CA LYS A 146 -0.62 11.53 -2.21
C LYS A 146 -0.34 10.04 -2.00
N CYS A 147 -0.34 9.26 -3.07
CA CYS A 147 -0.14 7.81 -3.00
C CYS A 147 1.30 7.46 -2.54
N ILE A 148 2.31 8.17 -3.05
CA ILE A 148 3.71 8.01 -2.60
C ILE A 148 3.85 8.42 -1.13
N GLY A 149 3.25 9.54 -0.72
CA GLY A 149 3.31 10.02 0.66
C GLY A 149 2.66 9.04 1.65
N ARG A 150 1.56 8.39 1.24
CA ARG A 150 0.90 7.34 2.02
C ARG A 150 1.76 6.07 2.09
N ALA A 151 2.34 5.64 0.96
CA ALA A 151 3.26 4.51 0.92
C ALA A 151 4.49 4.75 1.82
N LEU A 152 5.05 5.96 1.83
CA LEU A 152 6.13 6.36 2.73
C LEU A 152 5.71 6.25 4.20
N SER A 153 4.48 6.66 4.52
CA SER A 153 3.94 6.60 5.89
C SER A 153 3.68 5.17 6.38
N SER A 154 3.62 4.19 5.48
CA SER A 154 3.45 2.77 5.84
C SER A 154 4.63 2.19 6.60
N SER A 155 5.81 2.82 6.54
CA SER A 155 7.10 2.30 7.04
C SER A 155 7.64 1.05 6.31
N SER A 156 6.98 0.59 5.24
CA SER A 156 7.45 -0.51 4.39
C SER A 156 8.21 0.00 3.16
N ILE A 157 9.49 -0.36 3.03
CA ILE A 157 10.34 -0.01 1.89
C ILE A 157 9.85 -0.69 0.60
N ASP A 158 9.44 -1.95 0.69
CA ASP A 158 8.91 -2.71 -0.45
C ASP A 158 7.63 -2.05 -1.00
N CYS A 159 6.74 -1.62 -0.09
CA CYS A 159 5.54 -0.86 -0.44
C CYS A 159 5.89 0.46 -1.15
N LEU A 160 6.85 1.21 -0.62
CA LEU A 160 7.28 2.48 -1.22
C LEU A 160 7.86 2.26 -2.62
N CYS A 161 8.71 1.24 -2.78
CA CYS A 161 9.32 0.88 -4.07
C CYS A 161 8.24 0.49 -5.09
N ALA A 162 7.29 -0.36 -4.72
CA ALA A 162 6.17 -0.75 -5.57
C ALA A 162 5.37 0.48 -6.02
N MET A 163 5.05 1.38 -5.09
CA MET A 163 4.26 2.57 -5.41
C MET A 163 4.99 3.60 -6.27
N ILE A 164 6.30 3.73 -6.14
CA ILE A 164 7.11 4.56 -7.06
C ILE A 164 7.06 3.97 -8.46
N ASN A 165 7.25 2.66 -8.61
CA ASN A 165 7.21 1.98 -9.91
C ASN A 165 5.83 2.12 -10.57
N HIS A 166 4.75 1.96 -9.79
CA HIS A 166 3.39 2.21 -10.27
C HIS A 166 3.20 3.67 -10.69
N SER A 167 3.65 4.63 -9.88
CA SER A 167 3.58 6.06 -10.23
C SER A 167 4.28 6.37 -11.54
N THR A 168 5.50 5.86 -11.74
CA THR A 168 6.25 6.04 -12.98
C THR A 168 5.50 5.43 -14.17
N THR A 169 4.96 4.22 -14.02
CA THR A 169 4.20 3.54 -15.07
C THR A 169 2.95 4.33 -15.47
N GLU A 170 2.18 4.82 -14.49
CA GLU A 170 0.97 5.60 -14.74
C GLU A 170 1.32 6.91 -15.47
N LEU A 171 2.34 7.64 -15.00
CA LEU A 171 2.83 8.87 -15.64
C LEU A 171 3.33 8.63 -17.07
N GLU A 172 3.98 7.50 -17.36
CA GLU A 172 4.39 7.17 -18.72
C GLU A 172 3.21 6.84 -19.64
N SER A 173 2.17 6.20 -19.10
CA SER A 173 1.02 5.71 -19.87
C SER A 173 0.03 6.81 -20.26
N ASP A 174 -0.26 7.74 -19.34
CA ASP A 174 -1.27 8.79 -19.56
C ASP A 174 -0.72 9.99 -20.34
N PHE A 175 0.54 10.39 -20.07
CA PHE A 175 1.15 11.48 -20.82
C PHE A 175 1.41 11.10 -22.28
N ARG A 176 1.63 9.82 -22.59
CA ARG A 176 1.79 9.35 -23.97
C ARG A 176 0.45 9.33 -24.71
N THR A 177 -0.61 8.86 -24.07
CA THR A 177 -1.94 8.74 -24.71
C THR A 177 -2.65 10.09 -24.84
N GLY A 178 -2.58 10.96 -23.81
CA GLY A 178 -3.18 12.30 -23.82
C GLY A 178 -2.52 13.30 -24.79
N SER A 179 -1.25 13.05 -25.15
CA SER A 179 -0.55 13.83 -26.19
C SER A 179 -0.91 13.34 -27.59
N TYR A 180 -1.02 12.01 -27.78
CA TYR A 180 -1.33 11.41 -29.09
C TYR A 180 -2.80 11.56 -29.51
N GLY A 181 -3.73 11.60 -28.54
CA GLY A 181 -5.16 11.82 -28.80
C GLY A 181 -5.50 13.26 -29.23
N ARG A 182 -4.68 14.25 -28.81
CA ARG A 182 -4.87 15.66 -29.18
C ARG A 182 -4.31 16.02 -30.56
N GLU A 183 -3.26 15.32 -31.03
CA GLU A 183 -2.70 15.53 -32.37
C GLU A 183 -3.58 14.98 -33.51
N LYS A 184 -4.54 14.08 -33.23
CA LYS A 184 -5.48 13.57 -34.24
C LYS A 184 -6.86 14.24 -34.23
N GLY A 185 -7.05 15.24 -33.37
CA GLY A 185 -8.28 16.03 -33.27
C GLY A 185 -8.15 17.45 -33.84
N ILE A 186 -7.11 17.74 -34.62
CA ILE A 186 -6.91 18.97 -35.40
C ILE A 186 -6.88 18.63 -36.87
#